data_AF-A0A940ZSW8-F1
#
_entry.id   AF-A0A940ZSW8-F1
#
_cell.length_a   1.000
_cell.length_b   1.000
_cell.length_c   1.000
_cell.angle_alpha   90.00
_cell.angle_beta   90.00
_cell.angle_gamma   90.00
#
_symmetry.space_group_name_H-M   'P 1'
#
loop_
_entity.id
_entity.type
_entity.pdbx_description
1 polymer ?
#
loop_
_entity_poly.entity_id
_entity_poly.type
_entity_poly.pdbx_seq_one_letter_code
_entity_poly.pdbx_strand_id
1 'polypeptide(L)'
;MIIRSKAPLRLGFAGGGTDVSPYSDSKGGAVLNATINKYAYVTLVPRRDNKIHITSLDYDIVADYKVDQRLVFDGEMDLAKGVIEKFKRNQDGFELYTHGDAPAGSGLGSSSTMVVAMIGAFKEWHQIPLGDYDIAHLAYEIERKDIGIKGGKQDQYAAAFGGFNFMEFEGEQIIINPLRIKPHIVNELQYNMLLCYTGGTRPSARIIDSQVKNFVSGKKDTVEAMDFLKQNAIDMKKALLTGKLNEFGELIPSLMKCTRKRGRQEP
;
A
#
# COMPACT_ATOMS: atom_id res chain seq x y z
N MET A 1 -16.80 2.64 24.62
CA MET A 1 -16.99 2.44 23.16
C MET A 1 -15.79 1.64 22.67
N ILE A 2 -15.98 0.69 21.77
CA ILE A 2 -14.86 -0.03 21.13
C ILE A 2 -15.02 0.20 19.64
N ILE A 3 -13.99 0.74 18.99
CA ILE A 3 -13.97 0.98 17.54
C ILE A 3 -13.08 -0.07 16.90
N ARG A 4 -13.54 -0.65 15.80
CA ARG A 4 -12.76 -1.62 15.02
C ARG A 4 -12.73 -1.20 13.58
N SER A 5 -11.54 -1.23 13.00
CA SER A 5 -11.31 -0.95 11.60
C SER A 5 -10.48 -2.08 11.01
N LYS A 6 -10.76 -2.41 9.75
CA LYS A 6 -9.92 -3.33 8.98
C LYS A 6 -9.77 -2.81 7.55
N ALA A 7 -8.59 -3.03 6.99
CA ALA A 7 -8.32 -2.72 5.59
C ALA A 7 -7.69 -3.95 4.92
N PRO A 8 -8.09 -4.29 3.69
CA PRO A 8 -7.60 -5.47 3.01
C PRO A 8 -6.18 -5.26 2.44
N LEU A 9 -5.35 -6.28 2.53
CA LEU A 9 -4.08 -6.39 1.83
C LEU A 9 -4.30 -6.61 0.33
N ARG A 10 -3.24 -6.44 -0.46
CA ARG A 10 -3.35 -6.46 -1.93
C ARG A 10 -2.26 -7.26 -2.63
N LEU A 11 -2.62 -7.84 -3.77
CA LEU A 11 -1.70 -8.38 -4.77
C LEU A 11 -1.49 -7.33 -5.87
N GLY A 12 -0.23 -7.02 -6.16
CA GLY A 12 0.13 -6.25 -7.35
C GLY A 12 0.28 -7.18 -8.55
N PHE A 13 -0.57 -7.02 -9.57
CA PHE A 13 -0.50 -7.84 -10.79
C PHE A 13 0.49 -7.27 -11.79
N ALA A 14 0.44 -5.97 -12.05
CA ALA A 14 1.34 -5.31 -12.99
C ALA A 14 1.50 -3.82 -12.71
N GLY A 15 2.54 -3.23 -13.31
CA GLY A 15 2.79 -1.79 -13.25
C GLY A 15 3.53 -1.29 -12.01
N GLY A 16 3.83 -2.17 -11.05
CA GLY A 16 4.49 -1.79 -9.80
C GLY A 16 5.85 -1.10 -10.00
N GLY A 17 5.97 0.09 -9.42
CA GLY A 17 7.11 0.99 -9.56
C GLY A 17 6.91 2.11 -10.58
N THR A 18 5.87 2.03 -11.44
CA THR A 18 5.47 3.16 -12.30
C THR A 18 4.68 4.22 -11.51
N ASP A 19 4.19 3.86 -10.32
CA ASP A 19 3.48 4.71 -9.36
C ASP A 19 4.42 5.54 -8.47
N VAL A 20 5.70 5.59 -8.80
CA VAL A 20 6.74 6.30 -8.05
C VAL A 20 7.26 7.49 -8.88
N SER A 21 7.32 8.65 -8.24
CA SER A 21 8.01 9.83 -8.78
C SER A 21 9.51 9.54 -8.96
N PRO A 22 10.16 10.02 -10.05
CA PRO A 22 9.64 10.96 -11.05
C PRO A 22 9.02 10.29 -12.30
N TYR A 23 8.90 8.97 -12.36
CA TYR A 23 8.31 8.30 -13.52
C TYR A 23 6.83 8.66 -13.69
N SER A 24 6.05 8.54 -12.61
CA SER A 24 4.62 8.93 -12.59
C SER A 24 4.41 10.37 -13.03
N ASP A 25 5.33 11.26 -12.67
CA ASP A 25 5.18 12.70 -12.87
C ASP A 25 5.55 13.11 -14.30
N SER A 26 6.46 12.36 -14.94
CA SER A 26 6.96 12.66 -16.27
C SER A 26 6.26 11.91 -17.39
N LYS A 27 5.87 10.65 -17.15
CA LYS A 27 5.31 9.77 -18.19
C LYS A 27 3.91 9.24 -17.85
N GLY A 28 3.41 9.49 -16.65
CA GLY A 28 2.20 8.87 -16.12
C GLY A 28 2.42 7.39 -15.76
N GLY A 29 2.07 6.99 -14.54
CA GLY A 29 2.11 5.62 -14.04
C GLY A 29 0.81 4.87 -14.26
N ALA A 30 0.88 3.53 -14.30
CA ALA A 30 -0.30 2.68 -14.36
C ALA A 30 -0.08 1.41 -13.54
N VAL A 31 -1.01 1.06 -12.65
CA VAL A 31 -0.93 -0.14 -11.81
C VAL A 31 -2.23 -0.92 -11.89
N LEU A 32 -2.11 -2.25 -12.01
CA LEU A 32 -3.21 -3.19 -11.84
C LEU A 32 -2.98 -3.97 -10.54
N ASN A 33 -3.92 -3.86 -9.60
CA ASN A 33 -3.89 -4.62 -8.36
C ASN A 33 -5.27 -5.15 -7.97
N ALA A 34 -5.28 -6.07 -7.02
CA ALA A 34 -6.51 -6.51 -6.38
C ALA A 34 -6.31 -6.79 -4.89
N THR A 35 -7.32 -6.48 -4.09
CA THR A 35 -7.32 -6.83 -2.67
C THR A 35 -7.68 -8.30 -2.43
N ILE A 36 -7.14 -8.89 -1.38
CA ILE A 36 -7.33 -10.30 -1.03
C ILE A 36 -8.02 -10.48 0.33
N ASN A 37 -8.35 -11.71 0.68
CA ASN A 37 -8.96 -12.10 1.95
C ASN A 37 -7.96 -12.13 3.13
N LYS A 38 -7.05 -11.16 3.16
CA LYS A 38 -6.06 -10.93 4.22
C LYS A 38 -6.11 -9.45 4.57
N TYR A 39 -5.98 -9.10 5.84
CA TYR A 39 -6.29 -7.76 6.31
C TYR A 39 -5.26 -7.26 7.34
N ALA A 40 -5.20 -5.94 7.48
CA ALA A 40 -4.71 -5.27 8.68
C ALA A 40 -5.91 -4.88 9.55
N TYR A 41 -5.79 -5.07 10.85
CA TYR A 41 -6.81 -4.85 11.86
C TYR A 41 -6.34 -3.85 12.89
N VAL A 42 -7.25 -2.96 13.27
CA VAL A 42 -7.04 -1.97 14.32
C VAL A 42 -8.24 -1.97 15.24
N THR A 43 -7.98 -2.04 16.55
CA THR A 43 -8.99 -1.81 17.58
C THR A 43 -8.58 -0.60 18.40
N LEU A 44 -9.47 0.39 18.50
CA LEU A 44 -9.27 1.60 19.27
C LEU A 44 -10.28 1.62 20.43
N VAL A 45 -9.77 1.79 21.65
CA VAL A 45 -10.57 1.90 22.87
C VAL A 45 -10.33 3.27 23.50
N PRO A 46 -11.28 4.21 23.41
CA PRO A 46 -11.13 5.53 24.02
C PRO A 46 -11.01 5.41 25.55
N ARG A 47 -10.13 6.23 26.11
CA ARG A 47 -9.90 6.36 27.56
C ARG A 47 -10.28 7.77 28.00
N ARG A 48 -10.36 7.97 29.32
CA ARG A 48 -10.66 9.27 29.94
C ARG A 48 -9.42 9.94 30.53
N ASP A 49 -8.28 9.26 30.52
CA ASP A 49 -7.00 9.78 30.98
C ASP A 49 -6.16 10.29 29.81
N ASN A 50 -5.04 10.97 30.10
CA ASN A 50 -4.16 11.55 29.08
C ASN A 50 -3.13 10.54 28.53
N LYS A 51 -3.49 9.26 28.43
CA LYS A 51 -2.57 8.16 28.10
C LYS A 51 -2.91 7.52 26.76
N ILE A 52 -1.86 7.22 26.00
CA ILE A 52 -1.90 6.50 24.74
C ILE A 52 -1.16 5.19 24.95
N HIS A 53 -1.88 4.08 24.80
CA HIS A 53 -1.30 2.74 24.89
C HIS A 53 -1.35 2.09 23.51
N ILE A 54 -0.20 1.71 22.97
CA ILE A 54 -0.12 1.03 21.66
C ILE A 54 0.36 -0.39 21.90
N THR A 55 -0.36 -1.36 21.35
CA THR A 55 0.02 -2.77 21.39
C THR A 55 0.01 -3.33 19.98
N SER A 56 1.17 -3.78 19.50
CA SER A 56 1.28 -4.55 18.27
C SER A 56 1.34 -6.03 18.60
N LEU A 57 0.26 -6.75 18.30
CA LEU A 57 0.11 -8.16 18.68
C LEU A 57 1.07 -9.08 17.91
N ASP A 58 1.43 -8.72 16.68
CA ASP A 58 2.32 -9.53 15.83
C ASP A 58 3.79 -9.45 16.24
N TYR A 59 4.17 -8.35 16.86
CA TYR A 59 5.56 -8.06 17.21
C TYR A 59 5.80 -8.09 18.73
N ASP A 60 4.76 -8.35 19.52
CA ASP A 60 4.77 -8.32 20.99
C ASP A 60 5.38 -7.01 21.54
N ILE A 61 5.05 -5.89 20.88
CA ILE A 61 5.56 -4.57 21.26
C ILE A 61 4.44 -3.79 21.94
N VAL A 62 4.75 -3.27 23.13
CA VAL A 62 3.91 -2.34 23.88
C VAL A 62 4.65 -1.01 24.01
N ALA A 63 3.95 0.08 23.73
CA ALA A 63 4.48 1.43 23.92
C ALA A 63 3.45 2.35 24.55
N ASP A 64 3.91 3.14 25.52
CA ASP A 64 3.10 4.07 26.28
C ASP A 64 3.55 5.50 26.01
N TYR A 65 2.58 6.36 25.70
CA TYR A 65 2.81 7.78 25.48
C TYR A 65 1.76 8.61 26.22
N LYS A 66 2.00 9.92 26.29
CA LYS A 66 0.99 10.88 26.72
C LYS A 66 0.46 11.65 25.53
N VAL A 67 -0.80 12.08 25.58
CA VAL A 67 -1.43 12.83 24.47
C VAL A 67 -0.75 14.18 24.25
N ASP A 68 -0.28 14.83 25.31
CA ASP A 68 0.42 16.12 25.27
C ASP A 68 1.90 16.00 24.89
N GLN A 69 2.44 14.78 24.83
CA GLN A 69 3.79 14.52 24.37
C GLN A 69 3.84 14.63 22.84
N ARG A 70 4.92 15.22 22.33
CA ARG A 70 5.27 15.12 20.91
C ARG A 70 5.89 13.75 20.64
N LEU A 71 5.30 12.99 19.72
CA LEU A 71 5.82 11.70 19.31
C LEU A 71 6.99 11.92 18.33
N VAL A 72 8.14 11.33 18.65
CA VAL A 72 9.33 11.39 17.80
C VAL A 72 9.38 10.15 16.93
N PHE A 73 9.67 10.34 15.64
CA PHE A 73 9.89 9.25 14.70
C PHE A 73 11.33 8.76 14.83
N ASP A 74 11.51 7.63 15.50
CA ASP A 74 12.79 7.05 15.92
C ASP A 74 13.03 5.66 15.32
N GLY A 75 12.15 5.21 14.42
CA GLY A 75 12.15 3.90 13.81
C GLY A 75 11.23 2.90 14.52
N GLU A 76 10.73 3.21 15.71
CA GLU A 76 9.81 2.35 16.47
C GLU A 76 8.37 2.86 16.36
N MET A 77 7.48 2.02 15.80
CA MET A 77 6.06 2.34 15.63
C MET A 77 5.77 3.66 14.90
N ASP A 78 6.68 4.16 14.07
CA ASP A 78 6.54 5.47 13.40
C ASP A 78 5.24 5.61 12.61
N LEU A 79 4.75 4.52 12.00
CA LEU A 79 3.46 4.51 11.31
C LEU A 79 2.30 4.83 12.25
N ALA A 80 2.28 4.23 13.44
CA ALA A 80 1.25 4.50 14.44
C ALA A 80 1.41 5.92 15.00
N LYS A 81 2.64 6.32 15.34
CA LYS A 81 2.95 7.68 15.81
C LYS A 81 2.51 8.75 14.80
N GLY A 82 2.75 8.54 13.52
CA GLY A 82 2.37 9.47 12.44
C GLY A 82 0.85 9.64 12.33
N VAL A 83 0.08 8.54 12.39
CA VAL A 83 -1.39 8.64 12.41
C VAL A 83 -1.87 9.33 13.69
N ILE A 84 -1.31 8.97 14.84
CA ILE A 84 -1.69 9.57 16.12
C ILE A 84 -1.43 11.07 16.12
N GLU A 85 -0.29 11.54 15.63
CA GLU A 85 0.01 12.98 15.53
C GLU A 85 -1.01 13.74 14.66
N LYS A 86 -1.59 13.10 13.63
CA LYS A 86 -2.64 13.73 12.80
C LYS A 86 -3.99 13.81 13.48
N PHE A 87 -4.33 12.86 14.34
CA PHE A 87 -5.67 12.75 14.91
C PHE A 87 -5.76 13.08 16.40
N LYS A 88 -4.64 13.14 17.13
CA LYS A 88 -4.66 13.41 18.57
C LYS A 88 -5.35 14.74 18.85
N ARG A 89 -6.29 14.70 19.79
CA ARG A 89 -6.99 15.87 20.33
C ARG A 89 -6.61 16.00 21.80
N ASN A 90 -6.54 17.23 22.30
CA ASN A 90 -6.20 17.45 23.70
C ASN A 90 -7.16 16.67 24.61
N GLN A 91 -6.61 15.92 25.56
CA GLN A 91 -7.31 15.16 26.61
C GLN A 91 -8.01 13.85 26.21
N ASP A 92 -7.88 13.40 24.95
CA ASP A 92 -8.46 12.14 24.50
C ASP A 92 -7.40 11.02 24.49
N GLY A 93 -7.22 10.34 25.64
CA GLY A 93 -6.42 9.11 25.70
C GLY A 93 -7.11 7.93 25.02
N PHE A 94 -6.34 6.91 24.66
CA PHE A 94 -6.86 5.70 24.02
C PHE A 94 -5.89 4.52 24.12
N GLU A 95 -6.42 3.32 23.90
CA GLU A 95 -5.65 2.11 23.61
C GLU A 95 -5.80 1.78 22.13
N LEU A 96 -4.69 1.42 21.49
CA LEU A 96 -4.61 1.08 20.08
C LEU A 96 -3.97 -0.30 19.93
N TYR A 97 -4.77 -1.28 19.54
CA TYR A 97 -4.32 -2.63 19.25
C TYR A 97 -4.22 -2.83 17.75
N THR A 98 -3.06 -3.28 17.28
CA THR A 98 -2.79 -3.55 15.86
C THR A 98 -2.42 -5.01 15.63
N HIS A 99 -2.92 -5.58 14.54
CA HIS A 99 -2.60 -6.94 14.08
C HIS A 99 -2.79 -7.05 12.57
N GLY A 100 -2.01 -7.86 11.87
CA GLY A 100 -2.12 -8.10 10.44
C GLY A 100 -1.97 -9.58 10.07
N ASP A 101 -2.73 -10.00 9.06
CA ASP A 101 -2.67 -11.38 8.53
C ASP A 101 -1.37 -11.70 7.78
N ALA A 102 -0.51 -10.70 7.55
CA ALA A 102 0.79 -10.88 6.91
C ALA A 102 1.84 -9.92 7.50
N PRO A 103 3.09 -10.38 7.70
CA PRO A 103 4.14 -9.57 8.28
C PRO A 103 4.52 -8.38 7.38
N ALA A 104 5.17 -7.38 7.97
CA ALA A 104 5.83 -6.31 7.22
C ALA A 104 6.81 -6.90 6.18
N GLY A 105 6.88 -6.28 5.00
CA GLY A 105 7.77 -6.72 3.92
C GLY A 105 7.37 -8.01 3.19
N SER A 106 6.18 -8.55 3.45
CA SER A 106 5.59 -9.70 2.72
C SER A 106 5.31 -9.42 1.24
N GLY A 107 5.42 -8.16 0.79
CA GLY A 107 5.09 -7.74 -0.56
C GLY A 107 3.59 -7.52 -0.79
N LEU A 108 2.75 -7.61 0.25
CA LEU A 108 1.29 -7.47 0.19
C LEU A 108 0.76 -6.06 0.54
N GLY A 109 1.65 -5.07 0.70
CA GLY A 109 1.27 -3.70 1.06
C GLY A 109 0.86 -3.52 2.53
N SER A 110 1.33 -4.40 3.42
CA SER A 110 0.90 -4.46 4.83
C SER A 110 1.15 -3.17 5.61
N SER A 111 2.28 -2.49 5.38
CA SER A 111 2.62 -1.20 6.03
C SER A 111 1.57 -0.12 5.77
N SER A 112 1.36 0.22 4.49
CA SER A 112 0.38 1.25 4.09
C SER A 112 -1.05 0.84 4.42
N THR A 113 -1.37 -0.45 4.36
CA THR A 113 -2.70 -0.97 4.76
C THR A 113 -2.95 -0.78 6.25
N MET A 114 -1.93 -0.95 7.11
CA MET A 114 -2.04 -0.67 8.54
C MET A 114 -2.34 0.81 8.81
N VAL A 115 -1.67 1.72 8.10
CA VAL A 115 -1.95 3.17 8.18
C VAL A 115 -3.41 3.47 7.82
N VAL A 116 -3.90 2.91 6.69
CA VAL A 116 -5.31 3.05 6.27
C VAL A 116 -6.28 2.50 7.31
N ALA A 117 -6.00 1.35 7.91
CA ALA A 117 -6.83 0.78 8.96
C ALA A 117 -6.86 1.68 10.21
N MET A 118 -5.72 2.25 10.62
CA MET A 118 -5.65 3.19 11.75
C MET A 118 -6.45 4.47 11.46
N ILE A 119 -6.29 5.05 10.28
CA ILE A 119 -7.08 6.22 9.85
C ILE A 119 -8.57 5.89 9.90
N GLY A 120 -8.99 4.71 9.44
CA GLY A 120 -10.39 4.27 9.54
C GLY A 120 -10.92 4.23 10.98
N ALA A 121 -10.10 3.79 11.94
CA ALA A 121 -10.49 3.78 13.35
C ALA A 121 -10.63 5.19 13.93
N PHE A 122 -9.69 6.10 13.64
CA PHE A 122 -9.77 7.49 14.08
C PHE A 122 -10.89 8.27 13.40
N LYS A 123 -11.12 8.04 12.10
CA LYS A 123 -12.23 8.59 11.33
C LYS A 123 -13.56 8.27 12.02
N GLU A 124 -13.78 7.01 12.37
CA GLU A 124 -14.99 6.55 13.06
C GLU A 124 -15.08 7.13 14.48
N TRP A 125 -13.99 7.08 15.26
CA TRP A 125 -14.01 7.61 16.62
C TRP A 125 -14.31 9.11 16.66
N HIS A 126 -13.75 9.88 15.74
CA HIS A 126 -13.92 11.34 15.69
C HIS A 126 -15.06 11.81 14.78
N GLN A 127 -15.78 10.88 14.14
CA GLN A 127 -16.89 11.16 13.22
C GLN A 127 -16.50 12.13 12.10
N ILE A 128 -15.33 11.90 11.48
CA ILE A 128 -14.79 12.76 10.42
C ILE A 128 -15.30 12.27 9.05
N PRO A 129 -15.86 13.14 8.20
CA PRO A 129 -16.44 12.73 6.91
C PRO A 129 -15.37 12.55 5.82
N LEU A 130 -14.41 11.63 6.01
CA LEU A 130 -13.38 11.31 5.00
C LEU A 130 -13.89 10.29 3.98
N GLY A 131 -13.81 10.59 2.69
CA GLY A 131 -14.03 9.62 1.61
C GLY A 131 -12.80 8.73 1.37
N ASP A 132 -12.93 7.76 0.46
CA ASP A 132 -11.84 6.79 0.18
C ASP A 132 -10.59 7.47 -0.38
N TYR A 133 -10.77 8.48 -1.24
CA TYR A 133 -9.67 9.32 -1.72
C TYR A 133 -8.97 10.06 -0.58
N ASP A 134 -9.72 10.63 0.36
CA ASP A 134 -9.16 11.37 1.50
C ASP A 134 -8.36 10.44 2.40
N ILE A 135 -8.87 9.23 2.68
CA ILE A 135 -8.18 8.22 3.48
C ILE A 135 -6.88 7.79 2.80
N ALA A 136 -6.93 7.46 1.50
CA ALA A 136 -5.76 7.02 0.75
C ALA A 136 -4.70 8.12 0.64
N HIS A 137 -5.12 9.36 0.35
CA HIS A 137 -4.22 10.50 0.26
C HIS A 137 -3.61 10.84 1.63
N LEU A 138 -4.41 10.87 2.70
CA LEU A 138 -3.90 11.11 4.05
C LEU A 138 -2.90 10.02 4.49
N ALA A 139 -3.17 8.76 4.17
CA ALA A 139 -2.22 7.67 4.43
C ALA A 139 -0.90 7.88 3.68
N TYR A 140 -0.96 8.36 2.44
CA TYR A 140 0.22 8.69 1.65
C TYR A 140 1.00 9.86 2.25
N GLU A 141 0.32 10.94 2.65
CA GLU A 141 0.96 12.10 3.31
C GLU A 141 1.70 11.68 4.58
N ILE A 142 1.03 10.90 5.45
CA ILE A 142 1.62 10.42 6.71
C ILE A 142 2.85 9.57 6.43
N GLU A 143 2.75 8.58 5.56
CA GLU A 143 3.84 7.62 5.34
C GLU A 143 5.02 8.24 4.57
N ARG A 144 4.73 9.03 3.52
CA ARG A 144 5.75 9.53 2.59
C ARG A 144 6.30 10.90 2.95
N LYS A 145 5.48 11.80 3.51
CA LYS A 145 5.88 13.18 3.80
C LYS A 145 6.18 13.39 5.28
N ASP A 146 5.29 12.99 6.18
CA ASP A 146 5.49 13.22 7.62
C ASP A 146 6.60 12.32 8.18
N ILE A 147 6.52 11.00 7.91
CA ILE A 147 7.53 10.03 8.39
C ILE A 147 8.74 9.97 7.44
N GLY A 148 8.54 10.19 6.14
CA GLY A 148 9.62 10.16 5.15
C GLY A 148 10.00 8.77 4.63
N ILE A 149 9.14 7.76 4.81
CA ILE A 149 9.39 6.41 4.29
C ILE A 149 9.19 6.43 2.77
N LYS A 150 10.25 6.17 2.01
CA LYS A 150 10.15 6.10 0.54
C LYS A 150 9.26 4.95 0.09
N GLY A 151 8.38 5.21 -0.87
CA GLY A 151 7.53 4.20 -1.49
C GLY A 151 6.59 4.76 -2.54
N GLY A 152 5.85 3.86 -3.18
CA GLY A 152 4.83 4.22 -4.15
C GLY A 152 3.51 4.69 -3.52
N LYS A 153 2.55 4.96 -4.41
CA LYS A 153 1.19 5.43 -4.11
C LYS A 153 0.16 4.29 -4.12
N GLN A 154 0.43 3.15 -4.77
CA GLN A 154 -0.62 2.14 -5.05
C GLN A 154 -1.22 1.45 -3.80
N ASP A 155 -0.46 1.29 -2.72
CA ASP A 155 -0.84 0.45 -1.59
C ASP A 155 -1.96 1.09 -0.76
N GLN A 156 -1.87 2.41 -0.53
CA GLN A 156 -2.86 3.19 0.20
C GLN A 156 -4.21 3.17 -0.51
N TYR A 157 -4.21 3.36 -1.83
CA TYR A 157 -5.43 3.36 -2.63
C TYR A 157 -6.05 1.97 -2.73
N ALA A 158 -5.23 0.92 -2.84
CA ALA A 158 -5.76 -0.45 -2.84
C ALA A 158 -6.48 -0.77 -1.52
N ALA A 159 -5.86 -0.41 -0.40
CA ALA A 159 -6.42 -0.64 0.94
C ALA A 159 -7.69 0.17 1.21
N ALA A 160 -7.77 1.43 0.74
CA ALA A 160 -8.93 2.28 0.94
C ALA A 160 -10.13 1.86 0.06
N PHE A 161 -9.91 1.58 -1.22
CA PHE A 161 -10.99 1.31 -2.17
C PHE A 161 -11.47 -0.15 -2.18
N GLY A 162 -10.54 -1.11 -1.99
CA GLY A 162 -10.88 -2.52 -2.15
C GLY A 162 -11.12 -2.96 -3.60
N GLY A 163 -11.24 -4.28 -3.80
CA GLY A 163 -11.57 -4.88 -5.09
C GLY A 163 -10.42 -4.94 -6.09
N PHE A 164 -10.76 -5.06 -7.37
CA PHE A 164 -9.82 -4.98 -8.50
C PHE A 164 -9.78 -3.55 -9.01
N ASN A 165 -8.60 -2.95 -9.08
CA ASN A 165 -8.44 -1.57 -9.51
C ASN A 165 -7.35 -1.46 -10.58
N PHE A 166 -7.64 -0.64 -11.58
CA PHE A 166 -6.63 -0.06 -12.46
C PHE A 166 -6.43 1.40 -12.07
N MET A 167 -5.22 1.73 -11.64
CA MET A 167 -4.88 3.04 -11.09
C MET A 167 -3.97 3.77 -12.08
N GLU A 168 -4.31 5.02 -12.38
CA GLU A 168 -3.52 5.90 -13.24
C GLU A 168 -2.94 7.02 -12.36
N PHE A 169 -1.63 7.26 -12.49
CA PHE A 169 -0.90 8.22 -11.69
C PHE A 169 -0.32 9.29 -12.61
N GLU A 170 -0.82 10.52 -12.53
CA GLU A 170 -0.36 11.64 -13.36
C GLU A 170 0.07 12.79 -12.45
N GLY A 171 1.36 12.80 -12.08
CA GLY A 171 1.88 13.69 -11.05
C GLY A 171 1.15 13.50 -9.72
N GLU A 172 0.44 14.54 -9.28
CA GLU A 172 -0.38 14.51 -8.07
C GLU A 172 -1.80 13.98 -8.28
N GLN A 173 -2.26 13.90 -9.54
CA GLN A 173 -3.58 13.37 -9.86
C GLN A 173 -3.55 11.84 -9.90
N ILE A 174 -4.54 11.22 -9.26
CA ILE A 174 -4.66 9.77 -9.18
C ILE A 174 -6.08 9.40 -9.54
N ILE A 175 -6.24 8.59 -10.58
CA ILE A 175 -7.54 8.12 -11.06
C ILE A 175 -7.65 6.63 -10.74
N ILE A 176 -8.60 6.29 -9.88
CA ILE A 176 -8.93 4.90 -9.58
C ILE A 176 -10.06 4.45 -10.50
N ASN A 177 -9.81 3.39 -11.27
CA ASN A 177 -10.80 2.72 -12.09
C ASN A 177 -11.14 1.35 -11.47
N PRO A 178 -12.24 1.25 -10.68
CA PRO A 178 -12.74 -0.03 -10.20
C PRO A 178 -13.14 -0.92 -11.38
N LEU A 179 -12.55 -2.11 -11.47
CA LEU A 179 -12.80 -3.04 -12.56
C LEU A 179 -13.96 -3.97 -12.23
N ARG A 180 -15.06 -3.83 -12.98
CA ARG A 180 -16.22 -4.73 -12.89
C ARG A 180 -15.97 -6.00 -13.68
N ILE A 181 -15.27 -6.94 -13.05
CA ILE A 181 -14.93 -8.24 -13.66
C ILE A 181 -16.08 -9.23 -13.38
N LYS A 182 -16.45 -10.04 -14.38
CA LYS A 182 -17.53 -11.02 -14.22
C LYS A 182 -17.11 -12.09 -13.18
N PRO A 183 -18.01 -12.54 -12.28
CA PRO A 183 -17.67 -13.49 -11.23
C PRO A 183 -16.98 -14.79 -11.72
N HIS A 184 -17.42 -15.35 -12.86
CA HIS A 184 -16.79 -16.56 -13.39
C HIS A 184 -15.32 -16.34 -13.81
N ILE A 185 -14.97 -15.13 -14.29
CA ILE A 185 -13.58 -14.78 -14.63
C ILE A 185 -12.75 -14.69 -13.34
N VAL A 186 -13.30 -14.09 -12.28
CA VAL A 186 -12.62 -14.00 -10.98
C VAL A 186 -12.39 -15.41 -10.39
N ASN A 187 -13.40 -16.28 -10.45
CA ASN A 187 -13.29 -17.66 -9.97
C ASN A 187 -12.23 -18.45 -10.74
N GLU A 188 -12.22 -18.34 -12.06
CA GLU A 188 -11.23 -19.01 -12.90
C GLU A 188 -9.82 -18.48 -12.64
N LEU A 189 -9.66 -17.16 -12.48
CA LEU A 189 -8.37 -16.56 -12.10
C LEU A 189 -7.88 -17.11 -10.74
N GLN A 190 -8.77 -17.19 -9.75
CA GLN A 190 -8.44 -17.75 -8.43
C GLN A 190 -8.01 -19.22 -8.51
N TYR A 191 -8.69 -20.03 -9.34
CA TYR A 191 -8.36 -21.45 -9.52
C TYR A 191 -6.98 -21.66 -10.15
N ASN A 192 -6.55 -20.71 -11.00
CA ASN A 192 -5.26 -20.76 -11.70
C ASN A 192 -4.12 -20.02 -10.97
N MET A 193 -4.31 -19.60 -9.71
CA MET A 193 -3.31 -18.86 -8.93
C MET A 193 -2.88 -19.61 -7.68
N LEU A 194 -1.57 -19.62 -7.43
CA LEU A 194 -0.98 -20.07 -6.18
C LEU A 194 -0.21 -18.92 -5.51
N LEU A 195 -0.57 -18.61 -4.26
CA LEU A 195 0.18 -17.67 -3.43
C LEU A 195 1.15 -18.42 -2.54
N CYS A 196 2.45 -18.13 -2.66
CA CYS A 196 3.51 -18.75 -1.87
C CYS A 196 4.30 -17.69 -1.10
N TYR A 197 4.31 -17.79 0.23
CA TYR A 197 5.16 -16.95 1.07
C TYR A 197 6.55 -17.57 1.14
N THR A 198 7.54 -16.90 0.53
CA THR A 198 8.91 -17.43 0.42
C THR A 198 9.78 -17.18 1.64
N GLY A 199 9.24 -16.54 2.69
CA GLY A 199 10.03 -16.03 3.81
C GLY A 199 10.87 -14.80 3.45
N GLY A 200 11.25 -14.04 4.48
CA GLY A 200 12.13 -12.89 4.39
C GLY A 200 11.44 -11.55 4.13
N THR A 201 12.08 -10.47 4.57
CA THR A 201 11.73 -9.08 4.29
C THR A 201 12.61 -8.58 3.13
N ARG A 202 11.99 -8.11 2.05
CA ARG A 202 12.74 -7.45 0.98
C ARG A 202 12.76 -5.94 1.25
N PRO A 203 13.93 -5.29 1.33
CA PRO A 203 13.98 -3.84 1.47
C PRO A 203 13.55 -3.18 0.15
N SER A 204 12.25 -2.90 0.04
CA SER A 204 11.63 -2.22 -1.11
C SER A 204 12.24 -0.84 -1.37
N ALA A 205 12.62 -0.12 -0.30
CA ALA A 205 13.22 1.20 -0.38
C ALA A 205 14.48 1.25 -1.27
N ARG A 206 15.38 0.25 -1.15
CA ARG A 206 16.62 0.21 -1.97
C ARG A 206 16.34 0.02 -3.45
N ILE A 207 15.33 -0.80 -3.77
CA ILE A 207 14.91 -1.07 -5.16
C ILE A 207 14.26 0.18 -5.76
N ILE A 208 13.51 0.93 -4.96
CA ILE A 208 12.89 2.19 -5.40
C ILE A 208 13.98 3.25 -5.64
N ASP A 209 14.94 3.37 -4.73
CA ASP A 209 16.05 4.32 -4.88
C ASP A 209 16.89 4.07 -6.13
N SER A 210 17.19 2.80 -6.44
CA SER A 210 17.93 2.47 -7.65
C SER A 210 17.13 2.78 -8.92
N GLN A 211 15.81 2.55 -8.90
CA GLN A 211 14.92 2.88 -10.02
C GLN A 211 14.86 4.38 -10.27
N VAL A 212 14.64 5.16 -9.22
CA VAL A 212 14.60 6.62 -9.29
C VAL A 212 15.92 7.16 -9.82
N LYS A 213 17.05 6.72 -9.26
CA LYS A 213 18.38 7.17 -9.70
C LYS A 213 18.64 6.85 -11.17
N ASN A 214 18.34 5.62 -11.61
CA ASN A 214 18.59 5.18 -12.99
C ASN A 214 17.64 5.84 -13.99
N PHE A 215 16.42 6.16 -13.59
CA PHE A 215 15.47 6.87 -14.43
C PHE A 215 15.91 8.33 -14.59
N VAL A 216 16.29 9.01 -13.52
CA VAL A 216 16.79 10.40 -13.54
C VAL A 216 18.07 10.51 -14.39
N SER A 217 18.95 9.51 -14.35
CA SER A 217 20.15 9.48 -15.20
C SER A 217 19.87 9.14 -16.66
N GLY A 218 18.61 8.89 -17.03
CA GLY A 218 18.22 8.57 -18.40
C GLY A 218 18.73 7.21 -18.88
N LYS A 219 19.00 6.26 -17.98
CA LYS A 219 19.47 4.92 -18.35
C LYS A 219 18.42 4.23 -19.23
N LYS A 220 18.72 4.09 -20.51
CA LYS A 220 17.80 3.58 -21.55
C LYS A 220 17.06 2.31 -21.12
N ASP A 221 17.80 1.30 -20.64
CA ASP A 221 17.21 0.04 -20.18
C ASP A 221 16.19 0.21 -19.04
N THR A 222 16.40 1.18 -18.14
CA THR A 222 15.47 1.43 -17.03
C THR A 222 14.21 2.13 -17.54
N VAL A 223 14.35 3.12 -18.41
CA VAL A 223 13.23 3.83 -19.01
C VAL A 223 12.36 2.87 -19.83
N GLU A 224 12.97 2.08 -20.71
CA GLU A 224 12.27 1.07 -21.52
C GLU A 224 11.61 0.00 -20.64
N ALA A 225 12.27 -0.43 -19.58
CA ALA A 225 11.69 -1.37 -18.62
C ALA A 225 10.44 -0.80 -17.95
N MET A 226 10.48 0.46 -17.50
CA MET A 226 9.32 1.10 -16.86
C MET A 226 8.17 1.35 -17.84
N ASP A 227 8.48 1.77 -19.07
CA ASP A 227 7.49 1.90 -20.15
C ASP A 227 6.83 0.55 -20.47
N PHE A 228 7.60 -0.53 -20.49
CA PHE A 228 7.08 -1.88 -20.60
C PHE A 228 6.17 -2.25 -19.43
N LEU A 229 6.53 -1.93 -18.18
CA LEU A 229 5.69 -2.21 -17.02
C LEU A 229 4.33 -1.50 -17.09
N LYS A 230 4.33 -0.23 -17.54
CA LYS A 230 3.12 0.55 -17.76
C LYS A 230 2.24 -0.11 -18.82
N GLN A 231 2.82 -0.45 -19.97
CA GLN A 231 2.10 -1.09 -21.07
C GLN A 231 1.55 -2.47 -20.66
N ASN A 232 2.34 -3.27 -19.95
CA ASN A 232 1.94 -4.58 -19.45
C ASN A 232 0.74 -4.48 -18.49
N ALA A 233 0.66 -3.44 -17.63
CA ALA A 233 -0.50 -3.21 -16.78
C ALA A 233 -1.78 -2.93 -17.59
N ILE A 234 -1.66 -2.15 -18.67
CA ILE A 234 -2.77 -1.86 -19.59
C ILE A 234 -3.24 -3.14 -20.30
N ASP A 235 -2.30 -3.96 -20.75
CA ASP A 235 -2.62 -5.20 -21.48
C ASP A 235 -3.24 -6.25 -20.55
N MET A 236 -2.74 -6.40 -19.31
CA MET A 236 -3.35 -7.26 -18.30
C MET A 236 -4.76 -6.78 -17.90
N LYS A 237 -4.99 -5.46 -17.80
CA LYS A 237 -6.34 -4.90 -17.60
C LYS A 237 -7.30 -5.33 -18.71
N LYS A 238 -6.87 -5.21 -19.98
CA LYS A 238 -7.68 -5.61 -21.15
C LYS A 238 -7.98 -7.11 -21.14
N ALA A 239 -6.97 -7.95 -20.90
CA ALA A 239 -7.14 -9.40 -20.85
C ALA A 239 -8.16 -9.80 -19.76
N LEU A 240 -8.07 -9.18 -18.57
CA LEU A 240 -8.97 -9.45 -17.47
C LEU A 240 -10.42 -9.01 -17.75
N LEU A 241 -10.62 -7.83 -18.33
CA LEU A 241 -11.95 -7.31 -18.69
C LEU A 241 -12.61 -8.10 -19.83
N THR A 242 -11.80 -8.69 -20.73
CA THR A 242 -12.28 -9.50 -21.86
C THR A 242 -12.36 -11.00 -21.53
N GLY A 243 -11.99 -11.41 -20.32
CA GLY A 243 -12.04 -12.81 -19.88
C GLY A 243 -10.96 -13.70 -20.48
N LYS A 244 -9.92 -13.12 -21.06
CA LYS A 244 -8.83 -13.83 -21.72
C LYS A 244 -7.71 -14.18 -20.73
N LEU A 245 -7.99 -15.10 -19.81
CA LEU A 245 -7.07 -15.43 -18.72
C LEU A 245 -5.77 -16.13 -19.17
N ASN A 246 -5.78 -16.81 -20.32
CA ASN A 246 -4.54 -17.35 -20.91
C ASN A 246 -3.59 -16.21 -21.32
N GLU A 247 -4.09 -15.19 -22.02
CA GLU A 247 -3.30 -14.00 -22.36
C GLU A 247 -2.80 -13.30 -21.09
N PHE A 248 -3.63 -13.21 -20.04
CA PHE A 248 -3.21 -12.67 -18.74
C PHE A 248 -2.04 -13.44 -18.14
N GLY A 249 -2.09 -14.78 -18.15
CA GLY A 249 -1.01 -15.63 -17.65
C GLY A 249 0.29 -15.50 -18.44
N GLU A 250 0.20 -15.39 -19.77
CA GLU A 250 1.36 -15.24 -20.67
C GLU A 250 2.10 -13.90 -20.49
N LEU A 251 1.43 -12.89 -19.93
CA LEU A 251 2.05 -11.60 -19.61
C LEU A 251 2.93 -11.63 -18.34
N ILE A 252 2.75 -12.63 -17.46
CA ILE A 252 3.48 -12.72 -16.19
C ILE A 252 4.98 -13.05 -16.37
N PRO A 253 5.40 -14.02 -17.21
CA PRO A 253 6.82 -14.32 -17.41
C PRO A 253 7.64 -13.12 -17.92
N SER A 254 7.08 -12.35 -18.84
CA SER A 254 7.74 -11.16 -19.40
C SER A 254 7.85 -10.04 -18.35
N LEU A 255 6.80 -9.83 -17.56
CA LEU A 255 6.80 -8.97 -16.37
C LEU A 255 7.89 -9.38 -15.35
N MET A 256 7.97 -10.66 -15.01
CA MET A 256 8.97 -11.19 -14.08
C MET A 256 10.40 -11.01 -14.61
N LYS A 257 10.62 -11.20 -15.91
CA LYS A 257 11.92 -10.97 -16.55
C LYS A 257 12.32 -9.50 -16.50
N CYS A 258 11.39 -8.58 -16.79
CA CYS A 258 11.62 -7.14 -16.72
C CYS A 258 11.96 -6.69 -15.29
N THR A 259 11.17 -7.09 -14.31
CA THR A 259 11.40 -6.74 -12.89
C THR A 259 12.70 -7.31 -12.34
N ARG A 260 13.11 -8.53 -12.73
CA ARG A 260 14.41 -9.11 -12.35
C ARG A 260 15.59 -8.37 -12.98
N LYS A 261 15.51 -7.96 -14.25
CA LYS A 261 16.55 -7.14 -14.89
C LYS A 261 16.74 -5.81 -14.17
N ARG A 262 15.63 -5.19 -13.73
CA ARG A 262 15.63 -3.96 -12.93
C ARG A 262 16.21 -4.13 -11.52
N GLY A 263 16.06 -5.32 -10.94
CA GLY A 263 16.55 -5.67 -9.60
C GLY A 263 17.97 -6.27 -9.55
N ARG A 264 18.56 -6.66 -10.68
CA ARG A 264 19.97 -7.10 -10.73
C ARG A 264 20.86 -5.88 -10.63
N GLN A 265 21.52 -5.75 -9.49
CA GLN A 265 22.72 -4.93 -9.35
C GLN A 265 23.84 -5.61 -10.17
N GLU A 266 24.61 -4.83 -10.91
CA GLU A 266 25.97 -5.27 -11.27
C GLU A 266 26.73 -5.57 -9.97
N PRO A 267 27.60 -6.60 -9.96
CA PRO A 267 28.32 -7.03 -8.77
C PRO A 267 29.17 -5.92 -8.13
#